data_AF-A0A2D6S4R9-F1
#
_entry.id   AF-A0A2D6S4R9-F1
#
_cell.length_a   1.000
_cell.length_b   1.000
_cell.length_c   1.000
_cell.angle_alpha   90.00
_cell.angle_beta   90.00
_cell.angle_gamma   90.00
#
_symmetry.space_group_name_H-M   'P 1'
#
loop_
_entity.id
_entity.type
_entity.pdbx_description
1 polymer ?
#
loop_
_entity_poly.entity_id
_entity_poly.type
_entity_poly.pdbx_seq_one_letter_code
_entity_poly.pdbx_strand_id
1 'polypeptide(L)' 'AHPPHQHEGQEIFFVLEGKAEVVFGESTHQLNGGEAVHVNCEILHGIRNIGSTPLRYAVIIAKTIAGLSLVNCLI' A
#
# COMPACT_ATOMS: atom_id res chain seq x y z
N ALA A 1 -4.42 9.83 -0.76
CA ALA A 1 -5.38 8.80 -0.34
C ALA A 1 -6.17 8.37 -1.56
N HIS A 2 -6.57 7.10 -1.64
CA HIS A 2 -7.43 6.61 -2.71
C HIS A 2 -8.33 5.49 -2.18
N PRO A 3 -9.53 5.29 -2.78
CA PRO A 3 -10.41 4.20 -2.40
C PRO A 3 -9.77 2.84 -2.69
N PRO A 4 -10.29 1.76 -2.05
CA PRO A 4 -9.84 0.41 -2.34
C PRO A 4 -10.04 0.02 -3.81
N HIS A 5 -9.02 -0.60 -4.40
CA HIS A 5 -9.00 -1.05 -5.79
C HIS A 5 -8.06 -2.25 -5.97
N GLN A 6 -8.01 -2.80 -7.18
CA GLN A 6 -7.13 -3.92 -7.57
C GLN A 6 -6.46 -3.60 -8.90
N HIS A 7 -5.23 -4.08 -9.06
CA HIS A 7 -4.50 -4.06 -10.32
C HIS A 7 -3.39 -5.12 -10.31
N GLU A 8 -2.78 -5.40 -11.45
CA GLU A 8 -1.62 -6.31 -11.50
C GLU A 8 -0.37 -5.64 -10.91
N GLY A 9 0.50 -6.45 -10.29
CA GLY A 9 1.80 -6.01 -9.77
C GLY A 9 1.92 -6.06 -8.25
N GLN A 10 2.88 -5.31 -7.73
CA GLN A 10 3.13 -5.12 -6.30
C GLN A 10 3.12 -3.63 -5.98
N GLU A 11 2.65 -3.27 -4.79
CA GLU A 11 2.58 -1.88 -4.35
C GLU A 11 3.10 -1.75 -2.91
N ILE A 12 3.86 -0.68 -2.66
CA ILE A 12 4.31 -0.30 -1.33
C ILE A 12 3.74 1.08 -1.01
N PHE A 13 3.07 1.19 0.12
CA PHE A 13 2.75 2.47 0.76
C PHE A 13 3.83 2.78 1.79
N PHE A 14 4.49 3.93 1.69
CA PHE A 14 5.43 4.43 2.70
C PHE A 14 4.96 5.78 3.22
N VAL A 15 4.63 5.85 4.51
CA VAL A 15 4.12 7.08 5.14
C VAL A 15 5.29 7.98 5.52
N LEU A 16 5.31 9.20 4.97
CA LEU A 16 6.32 10.22 5.27
C LEU A 16 5.91 11.05 6.50
N GLU A 17 4.63 11.40 6.59
CA GLU A 17 4.07 12.18 7.69
C GLU A 17 2.57 11.88 7.85
N GLY A 18 2.07 11.94 9.09
CA GLY A 18 0.66 11.76 9.40
C GLY A 18 0.35 10.34 9.83
N LYS A 19 -0.95 10.00 9.86
CA LYS A 19 -1.44 8.68 10.26
C LYS A 19 -2.37 8.10 9.19
N ALA A 20 -1.96 6.99 8.60
CA ALA A 20 -2.71 6.29 7.57
C ALA A 20 -3.39 5.04 8.12
N GLU A 21 -4.46 4.64 7.44
CA GLU A 21 -4.96 3.28 7.49
C GLU A 21 -4.97 2.72 6.07
N VAL A 22 -4.38 1.54 5.89
CA VAL A 22 -4.38 0.77 4.66
C VAL A 22 -5.34 -0.40 4.82
N VAL A 23 -6.31 -0.50 3.91
CA VAL A 23 -7.14 -1.70 3.75
C VAL A 23 -6.38 -2.68 2.85
N PHE A 24 -6.40 -3.97 3.20
CA PHE A 24 -5.88 -5.06 2.40
C PHE A 24 -6.75 -6.30 2.59
N GLY A 25 -7.61 -6.60 1.60
CA GLY A 25 -8.64 -7.62 1.74
C GLY A 25 -9.58 -7.30 2.90
N GLU A 26 -9.69 -8.22 3.86
CA GLU A 26 -10.48 -8.04 5.09
C GLU A 26 -9.69 -7.39 6.23
N SER A 27 -8.38 -7.15 6.04
CA SER A 27 -7.50 -6.60 7.06
C SER A 27 -7.35 -5.08 6.93
N THR A 28 -7.08 -4.43 8.06
CA THR A 28 -6.69 -3.02 8.12
C THR A 28 -5.39 -2.87 8.87
N HIS A 29 -4.50 -2.01 8.37
CA HIS A 29 -3.18 -1.74 8.94
C HIS A 29 -3.02 -0.24 9.15
N GLN A 30 -2.72 0.18 10.38
CA GLN A 30 -2.40 1.58 10.67
C GLN A 30 -0.90 1.81 10.50
N LEU A 31 -0.55 2.94 9.88
CA LEU A 31 0.83 3.35 9.64
C LEU A 31 1.04 4.79 10.11
N ASN A 32 2.15 5.05 10.76
CA ASN A 32 2.65 6.35 11.16
C ASN A 32 3.82 6.76 10.26
N GLY A 33 4.27 8.02 10.38
CA GLY A 33 5.47 8.50 9.69
C GLY A 33 6.69 7.60 9.91
N GLY A 34 7.32 7.21 8.81
CA GLY A 34 8.46 6.29 8.78
C GLY A 34 8.10 4.81 8.58
N GLU A 35 6.82 4.46 8.54
CA GLU A 35 6.37 3.07 8.38
C GLU A 35 5.92 2.77 6.94
N ALA A 36 6.07 1.52 6.52
CA ALA A 36 5.63 1.02 5.22
C ALA A 36 4.78 -0.24 5.35
N VAL A 37 3.92 -0.46 4.35
CA VAL A 37 3.30 -1.76 4.09
C VAL A 37 3.45 -2.10 2.62
N HIS A 38 3.71 -3.38 2.36
CA HIS A 38 3.70 -3.98 1.03
C HIS A 38 2.40 -4.75 0.83
N VAL A 39 1.78 -4.59 -0.34
CA VAL A 39 0.53 -5.28 -0.69
C VAL A 39 0.66 -6.01 -2.02
N ASN A 40 0.02 -7.18 -2.09
CA ASN A 40 -0.28 -7.82 -3.37
C ASN A 40 -1.43 -7.06 -4.04
N CYS A 41 -1.16 -6.44 -5.19
CA CYS A 41 -2.14 -5.59 -5.86
C CYS A 41 -3.38 -6.33 -6.39
N GLU A 42 -3.31 -7.66 -6.53
CA GLU A 42 -4.45 -8.49 -6.92
C GLU A 42 -5.48 -8.65 -5.79
N ILE A 43 -5.14 -8.26 -4.56
CA ILE A 43 -6.07 -8.19 -3.43
C ILE A 43 -6.51 -6.74 -3.26
N LEU A 44 -7.79 -6.52 -2.95
CA LEU A 44 -8.36 -5.18 -2.79
C LEU A 44 -7.57 -4.36 -1.76
N HIS A 45 -7.03 -3.22 -2.17
CA HIS A 45 -6.19 -2.38 -1.32
C HIS A 45 -6.45 -0.88 -1.55
N GLY A 46 -6.32 -0.10 -0.47
CA GLY A 46 -6.49 1.35 -0.49
C GLY A 46 -5.95 2.02 0.76
N ILE A 47 -5.71 3.32 0.70
CA ILE A 47 -5.14 4.09 1.82
C ILE A 47 -5.98 5.34 2.10
N ARG A 48 -6.30 5.55 3.38
CA ARG A 48 -7.00 6.75 3.87
C ARG A 48 -6.23 7.42 5.00
N ASN A 49 -6.41 8.73 5.13
CA ASN A 49 -5.93 9.49 6.28
C ASN A 49 -6.91 9.28 7.45
N ILE A 50 -6.41 8.86 8.61
CA ILE A 50 -7.19 8.70 9.85
C ILE A 50 -6.74 9.66 10.96
N GLY A 51 -5.78 10.54 10.68
CA GLY A 51 -5.28 11.55 11.62
C GLY A 51 -5.93 12.92 11.42
N SER A 52 -5.55 13.86 12.30
CA SER A 52 -5.98 15.26 12.25
C SER A 52 -5.03 16.18 11.46
N THR A 53 -3.91 15.66 10.96
CA THR A 53 -2.93 16.39 10.14
C THR A 53 -2.89 15.84 8.71
N PRO A 54 -2.35 16.58 7.74
CA PRO A 54 -2.17 16.07 6.38
C PRO A 54 -1.34 14.78 6.36
N LEU A 55 -1.82 13.79 5.58
CA LEU A 55 -1.08 12.56 5.29
C LEU A 55 -0.19 12.77 4.07
N ARG A 56 1.13 12.66 4.24
CA ARG A 56 2.10 12.62 3.14
C ARG A 56 2.68 11.22 3.06
N TYR A 57 2.69 10.64 1.86
CA TYR A 57 3.15 9.28 1.65
C TYR A 57 3.66 9.12 0.21
N ALA A 58 4.54 8.13 0.01
CA ALA A 58 4.97 7.69 -1.30
C ALA A 58 4.30 6.36 -1.63
N VAL A 59 4.08 6.15 -2.93
CA VAL A 59 3.58 4.91 -3.50
C VAL A 59 4.60 4.43 -4.51
N ILE A 60 5.04 3.18 -4.38
CA ILE A 60 5.92 2.53 -5.35
C ILE A 60 5.14 1.37 -5.93
N ILE A 61 4.94 1.38 -7.25
CA ILE A 61 4.25 0.31 -7.98
C ILE A 61 5.25 -0.38 -8.90
N ALA A 62 5.44 -1.67 -8.70
CA ALA A 62 6.14 -2.54 -9.63
C ALA A 62 5.10 -3.33 -10.43
N LYS A 63 4.95 -2.99 -11.71
CA LYS A 63 4.04 -3.74 -12.61
C LYS A 63 4.62 -5.11 -12.90
N THR A 64 3.76 -6.12 -12.95
CA THR A 64 4.14 -7.45 -13.43
C THR A 64 4.62 -7.35 -14.88
N ILE A 65 5.75 -7.97 -15.18
CA ILE A 65 6.19 -8.18 -16.56
C ILE A 65 5.63 -9.53 -17.00
N ALA A 66 4.84 -9.55 -18.07
CA ALA A 66 4.25 -10.78 -18.59
C ALA A 66 5.32 -11.88 -18.77
N GLY A 67 5.10 -13.05 -18.16
CA GLY A 67 6.01 -14.20 -18.24
C GLY A 67 7.09 -14.26 -17.16
N LEU A 68 7.19 -13.27 -16.26
CA LEU A 68 8.10 -13.30 -15.11
C LEU A 68 7.31 -13.38 -13.81
N SER A 69 7.32 -14.53 -13.14
CA SER A 69 6.83 -14.63 -11.77
C SER A 69 7.84 -13.91 -10.87
N LEU A 70 7.44 -12.78 -10.30
CA LEU A 70 8.22 -12.13 -9.26
C LEU A 70 8.25 -13.08 -8.06
N VAL A 71 9.45 -13.55 -7.72
CA VAL A 71 9.72 -14.27 -6.48
C VAL A 71 9.16 -13.41 -5.35
N ASN A 72 8.27 -13.98 -4.53
CA ASN A 72 7.76 -13.34 -3.32
C ASN A 72 8.96 -12.78 -2.54
N CYS A 73 9.15 -11.47 -2.61
CA CYS A 73 10.13 -10.79 -1.79
C CYS A 73 9.52 -10.75 -0.39
N LEU A 74 9.80 -11.80 0.38
CA LEU A 74 9.53 -11.83 1.82
C LEU A 74 10.42 -10.74 2.45
N ILE A 75 9.80 -9.60 2.74
CA ILE A 75 10.29 -8.62 3.70
C ILE A 75 9.91 -9.08 5.10
#